data_AF-A0A1X2H723-F1
#
_entry.id   AF-A0A1X2H723-F1
#
_cell.length_a   1.000
_cell.length_b   1.000
_cell.length_c   1.000
_cell.angle_alpha   90.00
_cell.angle_beta   90.00
_cell.angle_gamma   90.00
#
_symmetry.space_group_name_H-M   'P 1'
#
loop_
_entity.id
_entity.type
_entity.pdbx_description
1 polymer ?
#
loop_
_entity_poly.entity_id
_entity_poly.type
_entity_poly.pdbx_seq_one_letter_code
_entity_poly.pdbx_strand_id
1 'polypeptide(L)'
;MSEELKQPIKEASAAASTASSVKSFLAGGFGGMASVMVGQPFDLVKVRLQTSEGIYKNTLDCFKQIIKKDGVLGLYRGMATPLFSITPIFAVSFWSYDLGKKIVYAARSKDTPADAPLSLAEVTFAGAFSAVPTTLFMAPSERVKVLMQIQGQGGEAKYKGPLDVVRQLYKEGGVRSIFRGTGATLLRDSPGSAAYFVAYELVKKALTPAGARPEDISPGAVLFAGGMAGVAMWTIAIPPDVLKSRLQSAPAGTYSGLLDCARKTIAADGASALFRGLGPAMLRAFPANAATFLGVEYSRKALDLLF
;
A
#
# COMPACT_ATOMS: atom_id res chain seq x y z
N MET A 1 51.70 7.64 -13.18
CA MET A 1 50.69 8.35 -14.00
C MET A 1 49.46 7.49 -14.36
N SER A 2 49.12 6.46 -13.56
CA SER A 2 47.99 5.55 -13.84
C SER A 2 47.07 5.29 -12.63
N GLU A 3 47.47 5.68 -11.42
CA GLU A 3 46.62 5.64 -10.22
C GLU A 3 45.91 6.98 -9.95
N GLU A 4 46.60 8.12 -10.10
CA GLU A 4 46.00 9.46 -9.92
C GLU A 4 44.86 9.78 -10.90
N LEU A 5 44.81 9.11 -12.06
CA LEU A 5 43.71 9.25 -13.03
C LEU A 5 42.51 8.33 -12.72
N LYS A 6 42.71 7.26 -11.96
CA LYS A 6 41.63 6.31 -11.60
C LYS A 6 40.77 6.82 -10.45
N GLN A 7 41.35 7.59 -9.54
CA GLN A 7 40.66 8.17 -8.40
C GLN A 7 39.57 9.19 -8.80
N PRO A 8 39.81 10.20 -9.66
CA PRO A 8 38.77 11.14 -10.10
C PRO A 8 37.70 10.46 -10.97
N ILE A 9 38.04 9.41 -11.74
CA ILE A 9 37.05 8.64 -12.51
C ILE A 9 36.14 7.82 -11.59
N LYS A 10 36.69 7.24 -10.52
CA LYS A 10 35.91 6.49 -9.52
C LYS A 10 35.02 7.41 -8.69
N GLU A 11 35.50 8.61 -8.35
CA GLU A 11 34.73 9.64 -7.66
C GLU A 11 33.62 10.22 -8.54
N ALA A 12 33.89 10.50 -9.83
CA ALA A 12 32.88 10.95 -10.79
C ALA A 12 31.81 9.88 -11.06
N SER A 13 32.21 8.61 -11.16
CA SER A 13 31.28 7.47 -11.30
C SER A 13 30.43 7.26 -10.04
N ALA A 14 31.02 7.40 -8.85
CA ALA A 14 30.30 7.34 -7.58
C ALA A 14 29.34 8.53 -7.41
N ALA A 15 29.73 9.74 -7.80
CA ALA A 15 28.90 10.93 -7.79
C ALA A 15 27.73 10.81 -8.78
N ALA A 16 27.97 10.33 -10.00
CA ALA A 16 26.93 10.08 -11.00
C ALA A 16 25.95 8.97 -10.55
N SER A 17 26.45 7.91 -9.92
CA SER A 17 25.64 6.84 -9.32
C SER A 17 24.79 7.34 -8.14
N THR A 18 25.36 8.20 -7.30
CA THR A 18 24.65 8.83 -6.18
C THR A 18 23.57 9.79 -6.68
N ALA A 19 23.89 10.65 -7.65
CA ALA A 19 22.92 11.56 -8.26
C ALA A 19 21.75 10.80 -8.93
N SER A 20 22.03 9.73 -9.67
CA SER A 20 20.99 8.86 -10.26
C SER A 20 20.10 8.19 -9.21
N SER A 21 20.68 7.78 -8.08
CA SER A 21 19.94 7.20 -6.95
C SER A 21 19.05 8.23 -6.26
N VAL A 22 19.56 9.45 -6.04
CA VAL A 22 18.79 10.57 -5.48
C VAL A 22 17.64 10.95 -6.42
N LYS A 23 17.88 11.06 -7.73
CA LYS A 23 16.83 11.33 -8.72
C LYS A 23 15.73 10.27 -8.69
N SER A 24 16.13 8.99 -8.67
CA SER A 24 15.17 7.88 -8.60
C SER A 24 14.35 7.90 -7.32
N PHE A 25 14.97 8.23 -6.19
CA PHE A 25 14.30 8.38 -4.90
C PHE A 25 13.30 9.54 -4.90
N LEU A 26 13.71 10.72 -5.35
CA LEU A 26 12.83 11.89 -5.43
C LEU A 26 11.68 11.66 -6.40
N ALA A 27 11.96 11.11 -7.58
CA ALA A 27 10.93 10.80 -8.56
C ALA A 27 9.93 9.76 -8.06
N GLY A 28 10.41 8.73 -7.37
CA GLY A 28 9.56 7.77 -6.67
C GLY A 28 8.69 8.44 -5.60
N GLY A 29 9.25 9.37 -4.83
CA GLY A 29 8.52 10.17 -3.84
C GLY A 29 7.39 11.00 -4.46
N PHE A 30 7.68 11.73 -5.54
CA PHE A 30 6.66 12.50 -6.28
C PHE A 30 5.57 11.60 -6.88
N GLY A 31 5.94 10.45 -7.45
CA GLY A 31 4.99 9.43 -7.89
C GLY A 31 4.08 8.94 -6.77
N GLY A 32 4.65 8.64 -5.60
CA GLY A 32 3.90 8.24 -4.41
C GLY A 32 2.90 9.32 -3.95
N MET A 33 3.35 10.58 -3.89
CA MET A 33 2.46 11.70 -3.53
C MET A 33 1.33 11.90 -4.54
N ALA A 34 1.61 11.83 -5.84
CA ALA A 34 0.59 11.90 -6.89
C ALA A 34 -0.45 10.78 -6.75
N SER A 35 0.01 9.56 -6.47
CA SER A 35 -0.86 8.41 -6.21
C SER A 35 -1.78 8.62 -5.00
N VAL A 36 -1.25 9.18 -3.91
CA VAL A 36 -2.02 9.49 -2.71
C VAL A 36 -3.06 10.56 -3.01
N MET A 37 -2.69 11.65 -3.68
CA MET A 37 -3.62 12.74 -4.00
C MET A 37 -4.79 12.27 -4.88
N VAL A 38 -4.51 11.51 -5.94
CA VAL A 38 -5.55 11.01 -6.86
C VAL A 38 -6.37 9.88 -6.21
N GLY A 39 -5.72 9.04 -5.41
CA GLY A 39 -6.37 7.89 -4.79
C GLY A 39 -7.15 8.18 -3.50
N GLN A 40 -6.86 9.30 -2.83
CA GLN A 40 -7.47 9.64 -1.53
C GLN A 40 -9.00 9.69 -1.54
N PRO A 41 -9.69 10.28 -2.54
CA PRO A 41 -11.14 10.28 -2.57
C PRO A 41 -11.75 8.87 -2.52
N PHE A 42 -11.13 7.92 -3.23
CA PHE A 42 -11.56 6.53 -3.25
C PHE A 42 -11.26 5.82 -1.93
N ASP A 43 -10.09 6.09 -1.32
CA ASP A 43 -9.73 5.55 -0.01
C ASP A 43 -10.71 6.01 1.08
N LEU A 44 -11.09 7.29 1.05
CA LEU A 44 -12.03 7.83 2.01
C LEU A 44 -13.40 7.14 1.87
N VAL A 45 -13.93 7.06 0.65
CA VAL A 45 -15.22 6.38 0.41
C VAL A 45 -15.14 4.91 0.82
N LYS A 46 -14.04 4.22 0.50
CA LYS A 46 -13.80 2.84 0.92
C LYS A 46 -13.90 2.71 2.44
N VAL A 47 -13.07 3.45 3.18
CA VAL A 47 -13.03 3.35 4.65
C VAL A 47 -14.40 3.68 5.24
N ARG A 48 -15.06 4.73 4.75
CA ARG A 48 -16.39 5.11 5.22
C ARG A 48 -17.46 4.04 5.01
N LEU A 49 -17.42 3.33 3.87
CA LEU A 49 -18.31 2.19 3.60
C LEU A 49 -17.99 0.97 4.47
N GLN A 50 -16.73 0.78 4.85
CA GLN A 50 -16.30 -0.35 5.69
C GLN A 50 -16.68 -0.14 7.16
N THR A 51 -16.62 1.10 7.65
CA THR A 51 -16.80 1.45 9.07
C THR A 51 -18.19 1.94 9.43
N SER A 52 -19.03 2.31 8.45
CA SER A 52 -20.42 2.73 8.70
C SER A 52 -21.42 1.70 8.23
N GLU A 53 -22.35 1.38 9.13
CA GLU A 53 -23.48 0.51 8.88
C GLU A 53 -24.73 1.37 8.63
N GLY A 54 -25.48 1.06 7.58
CA GLY A 54 -26.78 1.69 7.29
C GLY A 54 -26.75 3.16 6.82
N ILE A 55 -25.62 3.87 6.92
CA ILE A 55 -25.53 5.31 6.54
C ILE A 55 -25.47 5.49 5.00
N TYR A 56 -24.76 4.59 4.31
CA TYR A 56 -24.51 4.71 2.87
C TYR A 56 -25.04 3.49 2.12
N LYS A 57 -25.77 3.74 1.03
CA LYS A 57 -26.32 2.67 0.19
C LYS A 57 -25.27 2.04 -0.73
N ASN A 58 -24.36 2.86 -1.25
CA ASN A 58 -23.31 2.45 -2.18
C ASN A 58 -22.20 3.51 -2.26
N THR A 59 -21.18 3.24 -3.08
CA THR A 59 -20.05 4.14 -3.38
C THR A 59 -20.48 5.54 -3.79
N LEU A 60 -21.43 5.65 -4.74
CA LEU A 60 -21.85 6.94 -5.28
C LEU A 60 -22.63 7.76 -4.25
N ASP A 61 -23.47 7.10 -3.46
CA ASP A 61 -24.19 7.72 -2.36
C ASP A 61 -23.22 8.27 -1.31
N CYS A 62 -22.24 7.47 -0.88
CA CYS A 62 -21.19 7.92 0.05
C CYS A 62 -20.43 9.14 -0.49
N PHE A 63 -19.99 9.08 -1.75
CA PHE A 63 -19.29 10.19 -2.41
C PHE A 63 -20.14 11.48 -2.45
N LYS A 64 -21.41 11.37 -2.87
CA LYS A 64 -22.34 12.51 -2.92
C LYS A 64 -22.60 13.10 -1.54
N GLN A 65 -22.78 12.26 -0.52
CA GLN A 65 -22.99 12.72 0.85
C GLN A 65 -21.76 13.44 1.42
N ILE A 66 -20.55 12.98 1.12
CA ILE A 66 -19.30 13.67 1.50
C ILE A 66 -19.28 15.07 0.87
N ILE A 67 -19.47 15.17 -0.44
CA ILE A 67 -19.44 16.47 -1.12
C ILE A 67 -20.53 17.41 -0.58
N LYS A 68 -21.74 16.89 -0.37
CA LYS A 68 -22.85 17.70 0.15
C LYS A 68 -22.61 18.22 1.57
N LYS A 69 -21.93 17.44 2.42
CA LYS A 69 -21.73 17.78 3.84
C LYS A 69 -20.42 18.52 4.12
N ASP A 70 -19.32 18.03 3.54
CA ASP A 70 -17.95 18.46 3.83
C ASP A 70 -17.31 19.24 2.64
N GLY A 71 -18.02 19.37 1.51
CA GLY A 71 -17.46 19.94 0.27
C GLY A 71 -16.43 19.03 -0.41
N VAL A 72 -15.85 19.51 -1.51
CA VAL A 72 -14.84 18.75 -2.28
C VAL A 72 -13.57 18.50 -1.47
N LEU A 73 -13.15 19.48 -0.66
CA LEU A 73 -11.99 19.31 0.24
C LEU A 73 -12.23 18.23 1.31
N GLY A 74 -13.49 17.92 1.62
CA GLY A 74 -13.86 16.81 2.48
C GLY A 74 -13.33 15.45 2.00
N LEU A 75 -13.18 15.27 0.68
CA LEU A 75 -12.64 14.04 0.08
C LEU A 75 -11.18 13.78 0.44
N TYR A 76 -10.46 14.80 0.89
CA TYR A 76 -9.04 14.73 1.22
C TYR A 76 -8.78 14.59 2.73
N ARG A 77 -9.83 14.37 3.52
CA ARG A 77 -9.72 14.15 4.97
C ARG A 77 -8.82 12.94 5.27
N GLY A 78 -7.83 13.14 6.14
CA GLY A 78 -6.87 12.11 6.53
C GLY A 78 -5.72 11.88 5.53
N MET A 79 -5.57 12.71 4.49
CA MET A 79 -4.50 12.57 3.48
C MET A 79 -3.10 12.90 4.01
N ALA A 80 -2.98 13.76 5.02
CA ALA A 80 -1.68 14.17 5.56
C ALA A 80 -0.86 12.95 6.01
N THR A 81 -1.50 12.02 6.71
CA THR A 81 -0.84 10.82 7.26
C THR A 81 -0.15 9.98 6.17
N PRO A 82 -0.84 9.52 5.10
CA PRO A 82 -0.17 8.77 4.03
C PRO A 82 0.89 9.59 3.29
N LEU A 83 0.72 10.90 3.07
CA LEU A 83 1.75 11.73 2.42
C LEU A 83 3.06 11.76 3.21
N PHE A 84 3.00 11.88 4.54
CA PHE A 84 4.20 11.88 5.37
C PHE A 84 4.79 10.47 5.57
N SER A 85 3.95 9.44 5.60
CA SER A 85 4.43 8.08 5.89
C SER A 85 4.87 7.29 4.66
N ILE A 86 4.49 7.69 3.44
CA ILE A 86 4.72 6.88 2.24
C ILE A 86 6.22 6.64 1.99
N THR A 87 7.03 7.69 2.05
CA THR A 87 8.47 7.61 1.84
C THR A 87 9.17 6.69 2.85
N PRO A 88 9.02 6.86 4.18
CA PRO A 88 9.64 5.96 5.14
C PRO A 88 9.11 4.52 5.06
N ILE A 89 7.81 4.33 4.77
CA ILE A 89 7.24 2.98 4.57
C ILE A 89 7.92 2.28 3.39
N PHE A 90 8.03 2.94 2.23
CA PHE A 90 8.68 2.35 1.07
C PHE A 90 10.18 2.15 1.27
N ALA A 91 10.88 3.11 1.90
CA ALA A 91 12.30 2.97 2.21
C ALA A 91 12.58 1.73 3.07
N VAL A 92 11.80 1.53 4.15
CA VAL A 92 11.90 0.35 5.00
C VAL A 92 11.49 -0.91 4.24
N SER A 93 10.47 -0.85 3.39
CA SER A 93 10.02 -1.99 2.58
C SER A 93 11.10 -2.47 1.61
N PHE A 94 11.72 -1.58 0.84
CA PHE A 94 12.80 -1.95 -0.08
C PHE A 94 14.03 -2.47 0.66
N TRP A 95 14.46 -1.80 1.73
CA TRP A 95 15.55 -2.28 2.58
C TRP A 95 15.27 -3.68 3.14
N SER A 96 14.05 -3.90 3.64
CA SER A 96 13.65 -5.19 4.21
C SER A 96 13.52 -6.27 3.13
N TYR A 97 13.07 -5.92 1.93
CA TYR A 97 13.03 -6.82 0.79
C TYR A 97 14.44 -7.26 0.36
N ASP A 98 15.39 -6.32 0.28
CA ASP A 98 16.80 -6.63 -0.01
C ASP A 98 17.42 -7.51 1.08
N LEU A 99 17.10 -7.26 2.35
CA LEU A 99 17.49 -8.13 3.46
C LEU A 99 16.87 -9.53 3.32
N GLY A 100 15.58 -9.62 2.97
CA GLY A 100 14.89 -10.88 2.71
C GLY A 100 15.55 -11.68 1.58
N LYS A 101 15.92 -11.03 0.48
CA LYS A 101 16.71 -11.66 -0.60
C LYS A 101 18.05 -12.18 -0.10
N LYS A 102 18.78 -11.40 0.71
CA LYS A 102 20.07 -11.85 1.30
C LYS A 102 19.92 -13.09 2.17
N ILE A 103 18.84 -13.16 2.96
CA ILE A 103 18.51 -14.35 3.77
C ILE A 103 18.27 -15.57 2.85
N VAL A 104 17.51 -15.40 1.78
CA VAL A 104 17.29 -16.47 0.78
C VAL A 104 18.61 -16.91 0.16
N TYR A 105 19.45 -15.98 -0.32
CA TYR A 105 20.73 -16.32 -0.92
C TYR A 105 21.65 -17.06 0.05
N ALA A 106 21.63 -16.70 1.33
CA ALA A 106 22.40 -17.42 2.35
C ALA A 106 21.85 -18.82 2.67
N ALA A 107 20.55 -19.05 2.44
CA ALA A 107 19.89 -20.33 2.68
C ALA A 107 19.91 -21.27 1.45
N ARG A 108 20.27 -20.78 0.25
CA ARG A 108 20.39 -21.60 -0.96
C ARG A 108 21.56 -22.59 -0.82
N SER A 109 21.37 -23.78 -1.39
CA SER A 109 22.43 -24.78 -1.52
C SER A 109 23.62 -24.18 -2.30
N LYS A 110 24.85 -24.52 -1.89
CA LYS A 110 26.10 -24.06 -2.53
C LYS A 110 26.21 -24.43 -4.01
N ASP A 111 25.42 -25.40 -4.46
CA ASP A 111 25.36 -25.87 -5.85
C ASP A 111 24.50 -24.97 -6.77
N THR A 112 23.79 -23.99 -6.21
CA THR A 112 23.00 -23.03 -7.02
C THR A 112 23.93 -21.91 -7.52
N PRO A 113 23.94 -21.58 -8.83
CA PRO A 113 24.72 -20.47 -9.34
C PRO A 113 24.39 -19.16 -8.60
N ALA A 114 25.42 -18.39 -8.23
CA ALA A 114 25.26 -17.16 -7.45
C ALA A 114 24.44 -16.07 -8.15
N ASP A 115 24.37 -16.15 -9.48
CA ASP A 115 23.65 -15.26 -10.39
C ASP A 115 22.27 -15.81 -10.81
N ALA A 116 21.88 -17.01 -10.35
CA ALA A 116 20.59 -17.59 -10.70
C ALA A 116 19.43 -16.70 -10.20
N PRO A 117 18.43 -16.39 -11.05
CA PRO A 117 17.29 -15.58 -10.66
C PRO A 117 16.54 -16.20 -9.47
N LEU A 118 15.89 -15.35 -8.67
CA LEU A 118 15.05 -15.81 -7.58
C LEU A 118 13.82 -16.53 -8.14
N SER A 119 13.53 -17.72 -7.64
CA SER A 119 12.29 -18.41 -7.93
C SER A 119 11.10 -17.64 -7.35
N LEU A 120 9.89 -17.92 -7.87
CA LEU A 120 8.67 -17.27 -7.39
C LEU A 120 8.48 -17.42 -5.87
N ALA A 121 8.80 -18.60 -5.31
CA ALA A 121 8.68 -18.86 -3.88
C ALA A 121 9.64 -18.00 -3.05
N GLU A 122 10.87 -17.80 -3.55
CA GLU A 122 11.89 -16.99 -2.91
C GLU A 122 11.59 -15.49 -2.97
N VAL A 123 11.10 -15.02 -4.12
CA VAL A 123 10.58 -13.65 -4.27
C VAL A 123 9.40 -13.42 -3.34
N THR A 124 8.48 -14.40 -3.25
CA THR A 124 7.32 -14.34 -2.35
C THR A 124 7.75 -14.29 -0.89
N PHE A 125 8.74 -15.09 -0.49
CA PHE A 125 9.31 -15.05 0.85
C PHE A 125 9.94 -13.70 1.15
N ALA A 126 10.80 -13.18 0.27
CA ALA A 126 11.43 -11.88 0.46
C ALA A 126 10.39 -10.75 0.55
N GLY A 127 9.33 -10.83 -0.26
CA GLY A 127 8.16 -9.95 -0.19
C GLY A 127 7.43 -10.03 1.15
N ALA A 128 7.08 -11.24 1.59
CA ALA A 128 6.40 -11.45 2.87
C ALA A 128 7.24 -11.02 4.07
N PHE A 129 8.55 -11.30 4.04
CA PHE A 129 9.50 -10.84 5.05
C PHE A 129 9.56 -9.31 5.11
N SER A 130 9.55 -8.64 3.94
CA SER A 130 9.59 -7.17 3.88
C SER A 130 8.41 -6.50 4.61
N ALA A 131 7.26 -7.18 4.71
CA ALA A 131 6.10 -6.66 5.41
C ALA A 131 6.33 -6.52 6.92
N VAL A 132 7.18 -7.35 7.54
CA VAL A 132 7.34 -7.36 9.01
C VAL A 132 7.98 -6.06 9.53
N PRO A 133 9.15 -5.60 9.05
CA PRO A 133 9.71 -4.33 9.51
C PRO A 133 8.89 -3.14 9.01
N THR A 134 8.33 -3.23 7.80
CA THR A 134 7.47 -2.18 7.22
C THR A 134 6.24 -1.91 8.09
N THR A 135 5.68 -2.95 8.70
CA THR A 135 4.51 -2.87 9.58
C THR A 135 4.73 -1.96 10.79
N LEU A 136 5.97 -1.79 11.26
CA LEU A 136 6.29 -0.89 12.38
C LEU A 136 5.93 0.57 12.08
N PHE A 137 6.07 0.98 10.82
CA PHE A 137 5.74 2.33 10.36
C PHE A 137 4.33 2.40 9.75
N MET A 138 3.95 1.34 9.04
CA MET A 138 2.66 1.27 8.36
C MET A 138 1.49 1.18 9.34
N ALA A 139 1.55 0.32 10.36
CA ALA A 139 0.44 0.13 11.30
C ALA A 139 0.01 1.42 12.02
N PRO A 140 0.91 2.22 12.65
CA PRO A 140 0.52 3.47 13.29
C PRO A 140 -0.03 4.48 12.27
N SER A 141 0.59 4.59 11.09
CA SER A 141 0.14 5.48 10.02
C SER A 141 -1.27 5.12 9.54
N GLU A 142 -1.52 3.85 9.23
CA GLU A 142 -2.81 3.38 8.76
C GLU A 142 -3.90 3.61 9.80
N ARG A 143 -3.62 3.35 11.08
CA ARG A 143 -4.60 3.57 12.15
C ARG A 143 -4.99 5.04 12.26
N VAL A 144 -4.00 5.94 12.24
CA VAL A 144 -4.27 7.39 12.30
C VAL A 144 -5.06 7.84 11.07
N LYS A 145 -4.71 7.34 9.88
CA LYS A 145 -5.45 7.60 8.64
C LYS A 145 -6.92 7.18 8.77
N VAL A 146 -7.19 5.95 9.21
CA VAL A 146 -8.57 5.42 9.35
C VAL A 146 -9.38 6.28 10.32
N LEU A 147 -8.84 6.60 11.50
CA LEU A 147 -9.54 7.43 12.50
C LEU A 147 -9.82 8.85 11.99
N MET A 148 -8.92 9.43 11.21
CA MET A 148 -9.16 10.71 10.55
C MET A 148 -10.23 10.61 9.46
N GLN A 149 -10.29 9.50 8.71
CA GLN A 149 -11.21 9.31 7.59
C GLN A 149 -12.67 9.04 8.03
N ILE A 150 -12.87 8.38 9.17
CA ILE A 150 -14.21 8.17 9.75
C ILE A 150 -14.79 9.44 10.38
N GLN A 151 -13.96 10.43 10.70
CA GLN A 151 -14.44 11.70 11.25
C GLN A 151 -15.37 12.40 10.26
N GLY A 152 -16.48 12.93 10.78
CA GLY A 152 -17.53 13.59 9.99
C GLY A 152 -18.64 12.67 9.50
N GLN A 153 -18.62 11.37 9.83
CA GLN A 153 -19.75 10.46 9.62
C GLN A 153 -20.93 10.70 10.59
N GLY A 154 -20.76 11.57 11.59
CA GLY A 154 -21.76 11.93 12.59
C GLY A 154 -21.07 12.39 13.89
N GLY A 155 -21.71 13.24 14.68
CA GLY A 155 -21.16 13.76 15.94
C GLY A 155 -20.08 14.85 15.78
N GLU A 156 -19.57 15.33 16.92
CA GLU A 156 -18.50 16.33 16.97
C GLU A 156 -17.14 15.75 16.53
N ALA A 157 -16.27 16.62 16.04
CA ALA A 157 -14.91 16.23 15.66
C ALA A 157 -14.10 15.82 16.91
N LYS A 158 -13.84 14.51 17.06
CA LYS A 158 -13.04 13.96 18.18
C LYS A 158 -11.55 14.31 18.07
N TYR A 159 -11.04 14.53 16.86
CA TYR A 159 -9.61 14.72 16.60
C TYR A 159 -9.33 16.00 15.82
N LYS A 160 -8.39 16.80 16.33
CA LYS A 160 -7.92 18.04 15.68
C LYS A 160 -6.95 17.78 14.53
N GLY A 161 -6.33 16.60 14.49
CA GLY A 161 -5.38 16.21 13.45
C GLY A 161 -4.62 14.92 13.79
N PRO A 162 -3.71 14.48 12.90
CA PRO A 162 -2.97 13.22 13.06
C PRO A 162 -2.18 13.11 14.37
N LEU A 163 -1.52 14.18 14.82
CA LEU A 163 -0.75 14.17 16.07
C LEU A 163 -1.65 14.08 17.31
N ASP A 164 -2.83 14.70 17.24
CA ASP A 164 -3.83 14.61 18.31
C ASP A 164 -4.39 13.19 18.42
N VAL A 165 -4.62 12.52 17.29
CA VAL A 165 -4.98 11.09 17.27
C VAL A 165 -3.92 10.26 18.00
N VAL A 166 -2.64 10.42 17.67
CA VAL A 166 -1.56 9.66 18.33
C VAL A 166 -1.54 9.93 19.83
N ARG A 167 -1.65 11.21 20.23
CA ARG A 167 -1.66 11.61 21.64
C ARG A 167 -2.83 10.99 22.41
N GLN A 168 -4.05 11.04 21.84
CA GLN A 168 -5.23 10.48 22.47
C GLN A 168 -5.15 8.95 22.54
N LEU A 169 -4.72 8.28 21.48
CA LEU A 169 -4.54 6.82 21.48
C LEU A 169 -3.53 6.36 22.52
N TYR A 170 -2.43 7.09 22.68
CA TYR A 170 -1.43 6.81 23.70
C TYR A 170 -2.00 6.97 25.11
N LYS A 171 -2.83 7.99 25.36
CA LYS A 171 -3.54 8.17 26.64
C LYS A 171 -4.57 7.07 26.90
N GLU A 172 -5.28 6.60 25.87
CA GLU A 172 -6.32 5.58 26.01
C GLU A 172 -5.76 4.18 26.32
N GLY A 173 -4.59 3.82 25.80
CA GLY A 173 -4.05 2.46 25.97
C GLY A 173 -2.60 2.26 25.55
N GLY A 174 -1.80 3.33 25.59
CA GLY A 174 -0.37 3.31 25.27
C GLY A 174 -0.05 2.86 23.85
N VAL A 175 1.14 2.28 23.69
CA VAL A 175 1.66 1.79 22.39
C VAL A 175 0.77 0.69 21.81
N ARG A 176 0.24 -0.20 22.65
CA ARG A 176 -0.66 -1.28 22.18
C ARG A 176 -1.93 -0.72 21.51
N SER A 177 -2.44 0.41 21.99
CA SER A 177 -3.56 1.10 21.34
C SER A 177 -3.16 1.54 19.94
N ILE A 178 -2.01 2.20 19.77
CA ILE A 178 -1.52 2.68 18.45
C ILE A 178 -1.36 1.53 17.44
N PHE A 179 -0.91 0.35 17.88
CA PHE A 179 -0.69 -0.82 17.02
C PHE A 179 -1.90 -1.78 16.94
N ARG A 180 -3.06 -1.46 17.53
CA ARG A 180 -4.24 -2.33 17.37
C ARG A 180 -4.70 -2.32 15.91
N GLY A 181 -4.88 -3.53 15.36
CA GLY A 181 -5.18 -3.78 13.95
C GLY A 181 -4.00 -4.34 13.16
N THR A 182 -2.77 -4.33 13.69
CA THR A 182 -1.57 -4.84 12.99
C THR A 182 -1.72 -6.26 12.45
N GLY A 183 -2.30 -7.18 13.23
CA GLY A 183 -2.52 -8.56 12.76
C GLY A 183 -3.46 -8.64 11.55
N ALA A 184 -4.45 -7.75 11.48
CA ALA A 184 -5.36 -7.66 10.34
C ALA A 184 -4.68 -7.04 9.11
N THR A 185 -3.79 -6.06 9.32
CA THR A 185 -2.94 -5.51 8.26
C THR A 185 -2.03 -6.60 7.66
N LEU A 186 -1.34 -7.39 8.49
CA LEU A 186 -0.51 -8.50 8.02
C LEU A 186 -1.34 -9.57 7.29
N LEU A 187 -2.53 -9.90 7.80
CA LEU A 187 -3.44 -10.84 7.15
C LEU A 187 -3.99 -10.32 5.82
N ARG A 188 -4.06 -9.00 5.62
CA ARG A 188 -4.41 -8.39 4.34
C ARG A 188 -3.24 -8.45 3.36
N ASP A 189 -2.06 -8.04 3.82
CA ASP A 189 -0.92 -7.77 2.95
C ASP A 189 -0.24 -9.04 2.45
N SER A 190 -0.06 -10.05 3.30
CA SER A 190 0.65 -11.28 2.91
C SER A 190 -0.14 -12.11 1.88
N PRO A 191 -1.43 -12.48 2.11
CA PRO A 191 -2.21 -13.22 1.13
C PRO A 191 -2.53 -12.40 -0.11
N GLY A 192 -2.78 -11.09 0.04
CA GLY A 192 -3.01 -10.18 -1.09
C GLY A 192 -1.81 -10.13 -2.03
N SER A 193 -0.59 -10.03 -1.50
CA SER A 193 0.64 -10.03 -2.30
C SER A 193 0.86 -11.36 -3.01
N ALA A 194 0.62 -12.49 -2.32
CA ALA A 194 0.71 -13.81 -2.95
C ALA A 194 -0.28 -13.96 -4.11
N ALA A 195 -1.54 -13.53 -3.91
CA ALA A 195 -2.57 -13.54 -4.95
C ALA A 195 -2.19 -12.66 -6.14
N TYR A 196 -1.62 -11.48 -5.89
CA TYR A 196 -1.12 -10.60 -6.94
C TYR A 196 -0.09 -11.32 -7.82
N PHE A 197 0.98 -11.86 -7.22
CA PHE A 197 2.06 -12.49 -7.98
C PHE A 197 1.59 -13.75 -8.71
N VAL A 198 0.80 -14.62 -8.06
CA VAL A 198 0.27 -15.83 -8.70
C VAL A 198 -0.62 -15.46 -9.90
N ALA A 199 -1.54 -14.52 -9.73
CA ALA A 199 -2.41 -14.09 -10.82
C ALA A 199 -1.61 -13.42 -11.95
N TYR A 200 -0.63 -12.58 -11.61
CA TYR A 200 0.25 -11.95 -12.59
C TYR A 200 0.99 -12.98 -13.44
N GLU A 201 1.64 -13.97 -12.80
CA GLU A 201 2.40 -15.02 -13.48
C GLU A 201 1.50 -15.92 -14.34
N LEU A 202 0.33 -16.32 -13.82
CA LEU A 202 -0.61 -17.17 -14.57
C LEU A 202 -1.15 -16.45 -15.81
N VAL A 203 -1.57 -15.19 -15.68
CA VAL A 203 -2.08 -14.40 -16.80
C VAL A 203 -0.96 -14.09 -17.79
N LYS A 204 0.23 -13.73 -17.30
CA LYS A 204 1.41 -13.49 -18.15
C LYS A 204 1.79 -14.74 -18.94
N LYS A 205 1.83 -15.92 -18.30
CA LYS A 205 2.09 -17.21 -18.95
C LYS A 205 1.03 -17.55 -20.00
N ALA A 206 -0.24 -17.32 -19.70
CA ALA A 206 -1.34 -17.56 -20.63
C ALA A 206 -1.30 -16.62 -21.86
N LEU A 207 -0.79 -15.41 -21.69
CA LEU A 207 -0.64 -14.42 -22.77
C LEU A 207 0.70 -14.51 -23.52
N THR A 208 1.64 -15.32 -23.04
CA THR A 208 2.93 -15.51 -23.71
C THR A 208 2.75 -16.50 -24.86
N PRO A 209 3.02 -16.12 -26.13
CA PRO A 209 2.93 -17.03 -27.26
C PRO A 209 3.86 -18.24 -27.12
N ALA A 210 3.44 -19.40 -27.63
CA ALA A 210 4.24 -20.62 -27.59
C ALA A 210 5.60 -20.41 -28.30
N GLY A 211 6.70 -20.63 -27.59
CA GLY A 211 8.07 -20.44 -28.09
C GLY A 211 8.65 -19.03 -27.86
N ALA A 212 7.89 -18.07 -27.35
CA ALA A 212 8.40 -16.76 -26.93
C ALA A 212 8.86 -16.78 -25.47
N ARG A 213 9.86 -15.95 -25.12
CA ARG A 213 10.27 -15.80 -23.72
C ARG A 213 9.27 -14.89 -22.99
N PRO A 214 9.10 -15.03 -21.67
CA PRO A 214 8.29 -14.12 -20.85
C PRO A 214 8.76 -12.66 -20.84
N GLU A 215 9.92 -12.36 -21.44
CA GLU A 215 10.41 -11.00 -21.65
C GLU A 215 9.85 -10.36 -22.93
N ASP A 216 9.40 -11.17 -23.89
CA ASP A 216 9.03 -10.74 -25.25
C ASP A 216 7.51 -10.43 -25.39
N ILE A 217 6.80 -10.33 -24.27
CA ILE A 217 5.36 -10.09 -24.20
C ILE A 217 5.04 -8.61 -24.48
N SER A 218 3.96 -8.34 -25.22
CA SER A 218 3.55 -6.97 -25.57
C SER A 218 3.24 -6.13 -24.31
N PRO A 219 3.53 -4.81 -24.32
CA PRO A 219 3.22 -3.92 -23.20
C PRO A 219 1.75 -3.97 -22.78
N GLY A 220 0.83 -4.13 -23.75
CA GLY A 220 -0.61 -4.26 -23.48
C GLY A 220 -0.96 -5.52 -22.69
N ALA A 221 -0.31 -6.65 -23.00
CA ALA A 221 -0.49 -7.89 -22.25
C ALA A 221 0.12 -7.81 -20.84
N VAL A 222 1.25 -7.12 -20.66
CA VAL A 222 1.81 -6.84 -19.32
C VAL A 222 0.82 -6.01 -18.49
N LEU A 223 0.24 -4.96 -19.08
CA LEU A 223 -0.76 -4.11 -18.43
C LEU A 223 -2.01 -4.91 -18.04
N PHE A 224 -2.51 -5.77 -18.93
CA PHE A 224 -3.65 -6.63 -18.64
C PHE A 224 -3.35 -7.63 -17.51
N ALA A 225 -2.19 -8.28 -17.54
CA ALA A 225 -1.74 -9.18 -16.47
C ALA A 225 -1.64 -8.46 -15.13
N GLY A 226 -1.08 -7.24 -15.10
CA GLY A 226 -1.04 -6.40 -13.91
C GLY A 226 -2.43 -6.00 -13.40
N GLY A 227 -3.35 -5.67 -14.31
CA GLY A 227 -4.74 -5.35 -13.97
C GLY A 227 -5.47 -6.54 -13.32
N MET A 228 -5.39 -7.72 -13.93
CA MET A 228 -5.98 -8.95 -13.40
C MET A 228 -5.36 -9.36 -12.06
N ALA A 229 -4.05 -9.19 -11.90
CA ALA A 229 -3.35 -9.38 -10.63
C ALA A 229 -3.89 -8.44 -9.54
N GLY A 230 -4.12 -7.17 -9.87
CA GLY A 230 -4.73 -6.20 -8.97
C GLY A 230 -6.15 -6.59 -8.54
N VAL A 231 -6.98 -7.08 -9.46
CA VAL A 231 -8.32 -7.59 -9.14
C VAL A 231 -8.24 -8.77 -8.18
N ALA A 232 -7.39 -9.76 -8.47
CA ALA A 232 -7.21 -10.94 -7.62
C ALA A 232 -6.72 -10.57 -6.20
N MET A 233 -5.73 -9.68 -6.11
CA MET A 233 -5.21 -9.15 -4.86
C MET A 233 -6.32 -8.54 -4.00
N TRP A 234 -7.07 -7.60 -4.55
CA TRP A 234 -8.10 -6.89 -3.80
C TRP A 234 -9.29 -7.78 -3.45
N THR A 235 -9.69 -8.73 -4.30
CA THR A 235 -10.75 -9.69 -3.96
C THR A 235 -10.42 -10.49 -2.70
N ILE A 236 -9.15 -10.87 -2.51
CA ILE A 236 -8.68 -11.58 -1.31
C ILE A 236 -8.40 -10.62 -0.14
N ALA A 237 -7.91 -9.41 -0.43
CA ALA A 237 -7.51 -8.44 0.59
C ALA A 237 -8.70 -7.68 1.20
N ILE A 238 -9.84 -7.54 0.51
CA ILE A 238 -10.97 -6.74 1.01
C ILE A 238 -11.58 -7.28 2.32
N PRO A 239 -11.85 -8.59 2.49
CA PRO A 239 -12.37 -9.12 3.75
C PRO A 239 -11.51 -8.77 4.99
N PRO A 240 -10.19 -9.04 5.02
CA PRO A 240 -9.35 -8.61 6.14
C PRO A 240 -9.24 -7.08 6.24
N ASP A 241 -9.31 -6.32 5.14
CA ASP A 241 -9.31 -4.85 5.15
C ASP A 241 -10.58 -4.27 5.82
N VAL A 242 -11.76 -4.86 5.58
CA VAL A 242 -13.01 -4.50 6.29
C VAL A 242 -12.85 -4.71 7.79
N LEU A 243 -12.40 -5.91 8.18
CA LEU A 243 -12.24 -6.27 9.59
C LEU A 243 -11.19 -5.39 10.28
N LYS A 244 -10.09 -5.10 9.59
CA LYS A 244 -9.07 -4.15 10.04
C LYS A 244 -9.69 -2.77 10.28
N SER A 245 -10.37 -2.20 9.28
CA SER A 245 -10.98 -0.87 9.37
C SER A 245 -11.96 -0.78 10.54
N ARG A 246 -12.85 -1.77 10.70
CA ARG A 246 -13.77 -1.84 11.84
C ARG A 246 -13.08 -1.98 13.19
N LEU A 247 -12.07 -2.85 13.27
CA LEU A 247 -11.31 -3.04 14.50
C LEU A 247 -10.52 -1.79 14.91
N GLN A 248 -10.00 -1.04 13.93
CA GLN A 248 -9.25 0.20 14.14
C GLN A 248 -10.15 1.39 14.48
N SER A 249 -11.37 1.44 13.93
CA SER A 249 -12.33 2.53 14.17
C SER A 249 -13.18 2.34 15.42
N ALA A 250 -13.43 1.09 15.83
CA ALA A 250 -14.32 0.80 16.94
C ALA A 250 -13.75 1.27 18.28
N PRO A 251 -14.61 1.73 19.21
CA PRO A 251 -14.21 2.04 20.58
C PRO A 251 -13.39 0.91 21.24
N ALA A 252 -12.62 1.29 22.26
CA ALA A 252 -11.91 0.30 23.06
C ALA A 252 -12.92 -0.65 23.72
N GLY A 253 -12.65 -1.96 23.67
CA GLY A 253 -13.52 -2.99 24.26
C GLY A 253 -14.64 -3.52 23.37
N THR A 254 -14.97 -2.89 22.22
CA THR A 254 -16.03 -3.38 21.32
C THR A 254 -15.74 -4.77 20.75
N TYR A 255 -14.47 -5.03 20.44
CA TYR A 255 -14.00 -6.30 19.89
C TYR A 255 -12.82 -6.83 20.71
N SER A 256 -12.87 -8.11 21.08
CA SER A 256 -11.77 -8.79 21.78
C SER A 256 -10.62 -9.16 20.83
N GLY A 257 -10.90 -9.24 19.53
CA GLY A 257 -9.91 -9.55 18.49
C GLY A 257 -10.53 -9.61 17.10
N LEU A 258 -9.73 -10.06 16.12
CA LEU A 258 -10.14 -10.11 14.71
C LEU A 258 -11.29 -11.09 14.46
N LEU A 259 -11.24 -12.27 15.09
CA LEU A 259 -12.28 -13.29 14.96
C LEU A 259 -13.61 -12.85 15.59
N ASP A 260 -13.55 -12.17 16.73
CA ASP A 260 -14.74 -11.58 17.37
C ASP A 260 -15.33 -10.47 16.50
N CYS A 261 -14.48 -9.62 15.92
CA CYS A 261 -14.90 -8.61 14.95
C CYS A 261 -15.58 -9.26 13.73
N ALA A 262 -15.01 -10.33 13.18
CA ALA A 262 -15.61 -11.06 12.05
C ALA A 262 -16.97 -11.66 12.41
N ARG A 263 -17.08 -12.37 13.54
CA ARG A 263 -18.33 -12.97 13.99
C ARG A 263 -19.43 -11.93 14.19
N LYS A 264 -19.13 -10.84 14.91
CA LYS A 264 -20.09 -9.75 15.15
C LYS A 264 -20.48 -9.03 13.86
N THR A 265 -19.52 -8.80 12.95
CA THR A 265 -19.80 -8.19 11.64
C THR A 265 -20.74 -9.07 10.81
N ILE A 266 -20.45 -10.37 10.70
CA ILE A 266 -21.28 -11.30 9.92
C ILE A 266 -22.68 -11.45 10.57
N ALA A 267 -22.77 -11.49 11.90
CA ALA A 267 -24.04 -11.59 12.60
C ALA A 267 -24.92 -10.34 12.43
N ALA A 268 -24.31 -9.14 12.42
CA ALA A 268 -25.05 -7.88 12.31
C ALA A 268 -25.38 -7.49 10.86
N ASP A 269 -24.43 -7.66 9.93
CA ASP A 269 -24.52 -7.14 8.56
C ASP A 269 -24.58 -8.22 7.47
N GLY A 270 -24.41 -9.49 7.83
CA GLY A 270 -24.27 -10.60 6.89
C GLY A 270 -22.86 -10.75 6.29
N ALA A 271 -22.63 -11.87 5.62
CA ALA A 271 -21.31 -12.22 5.06
C ALA A 271 -20.86 -11.27 3.93
N SER A 272 -21.79 -10.69 3.17
CA SER A 272 -21.48 -9.73 2.09
C SER A 272 -20.87 -8.42 2.62
N ALA A 273 -21.02 -8.13 3.91
CA ALA A 273 -20.42 -6.96 4.56
C ALA A 273 -18.88 -6.96 4.48
N LEU A 274 -18.27 -8.15 4.44
CA LEU A 274 -16.84 -8.33 4.27
C LEU A 274 -16.32 -7.89 2.90
N PHE A 275 -17.21 -7.62 1.94
CA PHE A 275 -16.84 -7.13 0.60
C PHE A 275 -17.18 -5.65 0.40
N ARG A 276 -17.65 -4.95 1.44
CA ARG A 276 -17.88 -3.49 1.38
C ARG A 276 -16.56 -2.77 1.11
N GLY A 277 -16.58 -1.88 0.13
CA GLY A 277 -15.38 -1.15 -0.30
C GLY A 277 -14.62 -1.78 -1.47
N LEU A 278 -15.03 -2.93 -1.99
CA LEU A 278 -14.43 -3.52 -3.20
C LEU A 278 -14.53 -2.58 -4.41
N GLY A 279 -15.73 -2.01 -4.67
CA GLY A 279 -15.94 -1.08 -5.78
C GLY A 279 -15.00 0.14 -5.76
N PRO A 280 -14.94 0.92 -4.66
CA PRO A 280 -13.97 2.01 -4.54
C PRO A 280 -12.52 1.57 -4.70
N ALA A 281 -12.14 0.39 -4.17
CA ALA A 281 -10.78 -0.14 -4.33
C ALA A 281 -10.44 -0.46 -5.79
N MET A 282 -11.38 -1.04 -6.54
CA MET A 282 -11.24 -1.27 -7.99
C MET A 282 -11.13 0.05 -8.76
N LEU A 283 -12.04 0.99 -8.49
CA LEU A 283 -12.07 2.31 -9.16
C LEU A 283 -10.81 3.13 -8.91
N ARG A 284 -10.19 2.97 -7.73
CA ARG A 284 -8.92 3.62 -7.38
C ARG A 284 -7.75 3.12 -8.22
N ALA A 285 -7.72 1.83 -8.56
CA ALA A 285 -6.51 1.18 -9.06
C ALA A 285 -5.94 1.87 -10.30
N PHE A 286 -6.78 2.12 -11.31
CA PHE A 286 -6.33 2.73 -12.56
C PHE A 286 -5.88 4.20 -12.39
N PRO A 287 -6.70 5.12 -11.82
CA PRO A 287 -6.30 6.52 -11.65
C PRO A 287 -5.07 6.68 -10.75
N ALA A 288 -4.99 5.93 -9.65
CA ALA A 288 -3.87 6.03 -8.72
C ALA A 288 -2.56 5.54 -9.35
N ASN A 289 -2.61 4.46 -10.14
CA ASN A 289 -1.43 3.94 -10.85
C ASN A 289 -0.98 4.89 -11.96
N ALA A 290 -1.91 5.42 -12.76
CA ALA A 290 -1.61 6.41 -13.78
C ALA A 290 -0.95 7.66 -13.18
N ALA A 291 -1.48 8.16 -12.05
CA ALA A 291 -0.89 9.28 -11.33
C ALA A 291 0.53 8.99 -10.83
N THR A 292 0.79 7.76 -10.35
CA THR A 292 2.14 7.34 -9.98
C THR A 292 3.10 7.44 -11.17
N PHE A 293 2.75 6.84 -12.31
CA PHE A 293 3.63 6.83 -13.49
C PHE A 293 3.89 8.23 -14.01
N LEU A 294 2.84 9.04 -14.16
CA LEU A 294 2.99 10.44 -14.57
C LEU A 294 3.84 11.24 -13.57
N GLY A 295 3.61 11.04 -12.27
CA GLY A 295 4.38 11.69 -11.21
C GLY A 295 5.87 11.35 -11.29
N VAL A 296 6.22 10.07 -11.50
CA VAL A 296 7.61 9.63 -11.69
C VAL A 296 8.20 10.19 -12.99
N GLU A 297 7.46 10.15 -14.10
CA GLU A 297 7.97 10.57 -15.40
C GLU A 297 8.24 12.08 -15.46
N TYR A 298 7.29 12.90 -15.02
CA TYR A 298 7.46 14.36 -15.00
C TYR A 298 8.52 14.80 -14.00
N SER A 299 8.60 14.17 -12.83
CA SER A 299 9.63 14.50 -11.85
C SER A 299 11.02 14.10 -12.33
N ARG A 300 11.19 12.95 -13.01
CA ARG A 300 12.48 12.60 -13.64
C ARG A 300 12.90 13.64 -14.67
N LYS A 301 12.01 13.98 -15.60
CA LYS A 301 12.29 15.02 -16.61
C LYS A 301 12.67 16.37 -15.98
N ALA A 302 11.98 16.77 -14.91
CA ALA A 302 12.30 18.01 -14.21
C ALA A 302 13.64 17.94 -13.46
N LEU A 303 13.93 16.81 -12.82
CA LEU A 303 15.19 16.60 -12.10
C LEU A 303 16.38 16.53 -13.05
N ASP A 304 16.22 15.93 -14.24
CA ASP A 304 17.26 15.88 -15.28
C ASP A 304 17.61 17.27 -15.85
N LEU A 305 16.70 18.24 -15.75
CA LEU A 305 16.98 19.63 -16.10
C LEU A 305 17.72 20.38 -14.99
N LEU A 306 17.68 19.89 -13.74
CA LEU A 306 18.25 20.57 -12.57
C LEU A 306 19.67 20.10 -12.25
N PHE A 307 19.96 18.80 -12.37
CA PHE A 307 21.28 18.18 -12.17
C PHE A 307 21.28 16.76 -12.74
#